data_AF-X1ENB5-F1
#
_entry.id   AF-X1ENB5-F1
#
_cell.length_a   1.000
_cell.length_b   1.000
_cell.length_c   1.000
_cell.angle_alpha   90.00
_cell.angle_beta   90.00
_cell.angle_gamma   90.00
#
_symmetry.space_group_name_H-M   'P 1'
#
loop_
_entity.id
_entity.type
_entity.pdbx_description
1 polymer ?
#
loop_
_entity_poly.entity_id
_entity_poly.type
_entity_poly.pdbx_seq_one_letter_code
_entity_poly.pdbx_strand_id
1 'polypeptide(L)'
;MQKVKILSYKPKKRLEEVLKAHGLIAEKLKNFEERTEQIEMARAVEKAIRKRKHLIVEAGTGVGKSLAYLIPFIYWAVEEEKRVIVSTYTKTLQHQLTKSDLPFLREALGVDFRFTLVVGAENYLCLRRLERARVYELLDTEKEVKELEKIFRARPYLERGLKSELDFAPSPKVWERVCREVDL
;
A
#
# COMPACT_ATOMS: atom_id res chain seq x y z
N MET A 1 21.01 0.05 -32.00
CA MET A 1 21.41 -0.48 -30.68
C MET A 1 21.03 0.53 -29.60
N GLN A 2 19.96 0.28 -28.83
CA GLN A 2 19.64 1.11 -27.65
C GLN A 2 20.64 0.77 -26.54
N LYS A 3 21.34 1.80 -26.05
CA LYS A 3 22.26 1.67 -24.90
C LYS A 3 21.45 1.34 -23.65
N VAL A 4 21.67 0.15 -23.09
CA VAL A 4 21.18 -0.20 -21.75
C VAL A 4 21.82 0.77 -20.76
N LYS A 5 21.02 1.64 -20.16
CA LYS A 5 21.47 2.62 -19.17
C LYS A 5 21.34 1.94 -17.80
N ILE A 6 22.43 1.37 -17.30
CA ILE A 6 22.50 0.89 -15.92
C ILE A 6 22.45 2.12 -15.01
N LEU A 7 21.30 2.35 -14.38
CA LEU A 7 21.15 3.38 -13.36
C LEU A 7 21.55 2.76 -12.02
N SER A 8 22.84 2.83 -11.66
CA SER A 8 23.23 2.59 -10.27
C SER A 8 22.67 3.73 -9.42
N TYR A 9 21.51 3.53 -8.80
CA TYR A 9 20.94 4.52 -7.89
C TYR A 9 21.74 4.49 -6.59
N LYS A 10 22.59 5.50 -6.39
CA LYS A 10 23.06 5.88 -5.05
C LYS A 10 22.01 6.80 -4.43
N PRO A 11 21.55 6.55 -3.18
CA PRO A 11 20.63 7.48 -2.53
C PRO A 11 21.24 8.88 -2.53
N LYS A 12 20.52 9.85 -3.12
CA LYS A 12 21.03 11.22 -3.32
C LYS A 12 21.34 11.94 -2.01
N LYS A 13 20.75 11.51 -0.88
CA LYS A 13 20.87 12.13 0.43
C LYS A 13 20.86 11.08 1.55
N ARG A 14 21.59 11.36 2.64
CA ARG A 14 21.62 10.49 3.84
C ARG A 14 20.26 10.50 4.53
N LEU A 15 19.90 9.43 5.24
CA LEU A 15 18.63 9.31 5.97
C LEU A 15 18.33 10.51 6.89
N GLU A 16 19.37 11.07 7.51
CA GLU A 16 19.29 12.25 8.36
C GLU A 16 18.92 13.52 7.58
N GLU A 17 19.39 13.66 6.35
CA GLU A 17 19.07 14.80 5.48
C GLU A 17 17.62 14.73 4.95
N VAL A 18 16.96 13.59 5.14
CA VAL A 18 15.55 13.39 4.80
C VAL A 18 14.64 13.82 5.96
N LEU A 19 14.99 13.43 7.19
CA LEU A 19 14.14 13.54 8.39
C LEU A 19 14.46 14.71 9.34
N LYS A 20 15.48 15.53 9.05
CA LYS A 20 15.77 16.75 9.83
C LYS A 20 14.76 17.86 9.57
N ALA A 21 14.74 18.87 10.43
CA ALA A 21 13.84 20.04 10.38
C ALA A 21 13.90 20.82 9.05
N HIS A 22 15.01 20.72 8.31
CA HIS A 22 15.19 21.30 6.97
C HIS A 22 15.48 20.21 5.92
N GLY A 23 15.04 18.98 6.17
CA GLY A 23 15.20 17.85 5.27
C GLY A 23 14.12 17.78 4.19
N LEU A 24 14.26 16.82 3.26
CA LEU A 24 13.33 16.65 2.14
C LEU A 24 11.86 16.51 2.55
N ILE A 25 11.60 15.88 3.70
CA ILE A 25 10.24 15.70 4.21
C ILE A 25 9.68 17.03 4.71
N ALA A 26 10.50 17.85 5.36
CA ALA A 26 10.09 19.16 5.89
C ALA A 26 9.71 20.15 4.79
N GLU A 27 10.38 20.07 3.62
CA GLU A 27 10.07 20.91 2.45
C GLU A 27 8.68 20.63 1.86
N LYS A 28 8.17 19.40 2.03
CA LYS A 28 6.96 18.91 1.37
C LYS A 28 5.78 18.71 2.32
N LEU A 29 6.04 18.47 3.61
CA LEU A 29 5.03 18.24 4.62
C LEU A 29 4.84 19.48 5.50
N LYS A 30 3.68 20.13 5.36
CA LYS A 30 3.31 21.27 6.21
C LYS A 30 3.31 20.84 7.68
N ASN A 31 3.88 21.67 8.54
CA ASN A 31 4.01 21.43 9.99
C ASN A 31 4.81 20.16 10.34
N PHE A 32 5.76 19.76 9.49
CA PHE A 32 6.73 18.75 9.89
C PHE A 32 7.57 19.26 11.07
N GLU A 33 7.78 18.38 12.03
CA GLU A 33 8.61 18.61 13.19
C GLU A 33 9.61 17.46 13.26
N GLU A 34 10.88 17.82 13.41
CA GLU A 34 11.93 16.84 13.64
C GLU A 34 11.70 16.12 14.97
N ARG A 35 11.71 14.79 14.92
CA ARG A 35 11.56 13.94 16.11
C ARG A 35 12.75 13.01 16.23
N THR A 36 13.47 13.11 17.33
CA THR A 36 14.66 12.30 17.59
C THR A 36 14.34 10.81 17.51
N GLU A 37 13.20 10.38 18.07
CA GLU A 37 12.75 8.99 18.09
C GLU A 37 12.48 8.46 16.67
N GLN A 38 12.01 9.32 15.77
CA GLN A 38 11.78 8.97 14.37
C GLN A 38 13.12 8.69 13.65
N ILE A 39 14.12 9.54 13.88
CA ILE A 39 15.46 9.40 13.30
C ILE A 39 16.17 8.17 13.90
N GLU A 40 16.06 7.96 15.20
CA GLU A 40 16.61 6.78 15.88
C GLU A 40 16.01 5.48 15.36
N MET A 41 14.68 5.41 15.21
CA MET A 41 14.01 4.27 14.60
C MET A 41 14.50 4.04 13.17
N ALA A 42 14.59 5.10 12.35
CA ALA A 42 15.02 4.98 10.97
C ALA A 42 16.46 4.44 10.85
N ARG A 43 17.38 4.93 11.68
CA ARG A 43 18.76 4.42 11.79
C ARG A 43 18.81 2.96 12.26
N ALA A 44 17.96 2.59 13.22
CA ALA A 44 17.87 1.22 13.70
C ALA A 44 17.43 0.27 12.56
N VAL A 45 16.41 0.67 11.77
CA VAL A 45 15.95 -0.09 10.60
C VAL A 45 17.06 -0.22 9.56
N GLU A 46 17.72 0.88 9.17
CA GLU A 46 18.84 0.85 8.22
C GLU A 46 19.97 -0.10 8.67
N LYS A 47 20.35 -0.03 9.95
CA LYS A 47 21.35 -0.92 10.54
C LYS A 47 20.91 -2.38 10.52
N ALA A 48 19.64 -2.67 10.78
CA ALA A 48 19.08 -4.02 10.75
C ALA A 48 19.08 -4.62 9.34
N ILE A 49 18.67 -3.83 8.35
CA ILE A 49 18.75 -4.17 6.91
C ILE A 49 20.18 -4.52 6.53
N ARG A 50 21.14 -3.62 6.79
CA ARG A 50 22.57 -3.83 6.44
C ARG A 50 23.17 -5.07 7.10
N LYS A 51 22.83 -5.31 8.37
CA LYS A 51 23.32 -6.48 9.13
C LYS A 51 22.52 -7.75 8.88
N ARG A 52 21.44 -7.71 8.10
CA ARG A 52 20.49 -8.81 7.88
C ARG A 52 20.00 -9.42 9.19
N LYS A 53 19.60 -8.58 10.14
CA LYS A 53 19.10 -9.00 11.46
C LYS A 53 17.65 -8.55 11.66
N HIS A 54 16.93 -9.30 12.48
CA HIS A 54 15.63 -8.88 12.98
C HIS A 54 15.77 -7.71 13.95
N LEU A 55 14.81 -6.80 13.92
CA LEU A 55 14.71 -5.65 14.80
C LEU A 55 13.29 -5.60 15.35
N ILE A 56 13.19 -5.41 16.67
CA ILE A 56 11.93 -5.10 17.35
C ILE A 56 12.04 -3.66 17.80
N VAL A 57 11.01 -2.87 17.51
CA VAL A 57 10.92 -1.46 17.91
C VAL A 57 9.58 -1.24 18.59
N GLU A 58 9.61 -0.70 19.80
CA GLU A 58 8.45 -0.10 20.43
C GLU A 58 8.48 1.40 20.17
N ALA A 59 7.40 1.95 19.63
CA ALA A 59 7.31 3.38 19.34
C ALA A 59 5.89 3.89 19.59
N GLY A 60 5.79 4.99 20.33
CA GLY A 60 4.51 5.65 20.68
C GLY A 60 3.72 6.12 19.45
N THR A 61 2.43 6.40 19.64
CA THR A 61 1.60 7.04 18.60
C THR A 61 2.15 8.42 18.26
N GLY A 62 1.94 8.89 17.02
CA GLY A 62 2.41 10.23 16.60
C GLY A 62 3.91 10.37 16.28
N VAL A 63 4.75 9.38 16.61
CA VAL A 63 6.21 9.40 16.34
C VAL A 63 6.58 9.41 14.84
N GLY A 64 5.61 9.23 13.93
CA GLY A 64 5.89 9.15 12.50
C GLY A 64 6.53 7.83 12.07
N LYS A 65 6.14 6.73 12.75
CA LYS A 65 6.63 5.36 12.53
C LYS A 65 6.67 4.94 11.07
N SER A 66 5.61 5.26 10.30
CA SER A 66 5.52 4.90 8.88
C SER A 66 6.72 5.41 8.09
N LEU A 67 7.02 6.71 8.18
CA LEU A 67 8.16 7.29 7.46
C LEU A 67 9.49 6.70 7.94
N ALA A 68 9.64 6.48 9.26
CA ALA A 68 10.86 5.95 9.85
C ALA A 68 11.26 4.58 9.30
N TYR A 69 10.31 3.66 9.09
CA TYR A 69 10.63 2.38 8.45
C TYR A 69 10.60 2.44 6.92
N LEU A 70 9.69 3.21 6.32
CA LEU A 70 9.52 3.22 4.85
C LEU A 70 10.74 3.80 4.13
N ILE A 71 11.29 4.93 4.59
CA ILE A 71 12.41 5.59 3.91
C ILE A 71 13.62 4.65 3.74
N PRO A 72 14.16 4.01 4.80
CA PRO A 72 15.30 3.10 4.64
C PRO A 72 14.94 1.87 3.80
N PHE A 73 13.71 1.34 3.90
CA PHE A 73 13.27 0.22 3.05
C PHE A 73 13.17 0.60 1.58
N ILE A 74 12.67 1.79 1.25
CA ILE A 74 12.56 2.28 -0.13
C ILE A 74 13.95 2.43 -0.74
N TYR A 75 14.88 3.10 -0.04
CA TYR A 75 16.25 3.25 -0.52
C TYR A 75 16.93 1.90 -0.74
N TRP A 76 16.83 1.00 0.24
CA TRP A 76 17.39 -0.34 0.11
C TRP A 76 16.77 -1.13 -1.05
N ALA A 77 15.44 -1.09 -1.19
CA ALA A 77 14.73 -1.83 -2.24
C ALA A 77 15.15 -1.37 -3.65
N VAL A 78 15.35 -0.06 -3.83
CA VAL A 78 15.78 0.51 -5.11
C VAL A 78 17.26 0.24 -5.38
N GLU A 79 18.13 0.41 -4.39
CA GLU A 79 19.58 0.16 -4.54
C GLU A 79 19.90 -1.31 -4.83
N GLU A 80 19.15 -2.22 -4.20
CA GLU A 80 19.39 -3.67 -4.29
C GLU A 80 18.49 -4.38 -5.31
N GLU A 81 17.62 -3.63 -6.00
CA GLU A 81 16.60 -4.16 -6.92
C GLU A 81 15.73 -5.25 -6.28
N LYS A 82 15.36 -5.06 -5.01
CA LYS A 82 14.60 -6.03 -4.19
C LYS A 82 13.19 -5.55 -3.88
N ARG A 83 12.38 -6.49 -3.37
CA ARG A 83 11.01 -6.23 -2.93
C ARG A 83 10.96 -6.14 -1.41
N VAL A 84 10.11 -5.24 -0.91
CA VAL A 84 9.79 -5.12 0.52
C VAL A 84 8.31 -5.41 0.71
N ILE A 85 7.99 -6.22 1.72
CA ILE A 85 6.62 -6.48 2.15
C ILE A 85 6.41 -5.74 3.47
N VAL A 86 5.42 -4.86 3.49
CA VAL A 86 4.98 -4.19 4.71
C VAL A 86 3.65 -4.83 5.13
N SER A 87 3.63 -5.45 6.30
CA SER A 87 2.42 -6.01 6.90
C SER A 87 1.93 -5.09 8.01
N THR A 88 0.62 -4.85 8.05
CA THR A 88 -0.03 -4.01 9.07
C THR A 88 -1.28 -4.69 9.59
N TYR A 89 -1.71 -4.32 10.80
CA TYR A 89 -2.82 -4.96 11.49
C TYR A 89 -4.19 -4.80 10.79
N THR A 90 -4.48 -3.62 10.22
CA THR A 90 -5.80 -3.32 9.64
C THR A 90 -5.73 -2.86 8.18
N LYS A 91 -6.80 -3.08 7.42
CA LYS A 91 -6.96 -2.57 6.04
C LYS A 91 -6.88 -1.05 5.98
N THR A 92 -7.37 -0.35 7.01
CA THR A 92 -7.27 1.11 7.12
C THR A 92 -5.82 1.58 7.11
N LEU A 93 -4.93 0.92 7.88
CA LEU A 93 -3.50 1.24 7.87
C LEU A 93 -2.87 0.96 6.51
N GLN A 94 -3.24 -0.14 5.85
CA GLN A 94 -2.77 -0.43 4.49
C GLN A 94 -3.22 0.65 3.47
N HIS A 95 -4.45 1.13 3.60
CA HIS A 95 -4.97 2.22 2.77
C HIS A 95 -4.26 3.55 3.06
N GLN A 96 -3.95 3.85 4.31
CA GLN A 96 -3.15 5.02 4.66
C GLN A 96 -1.78 4.97 3.97
N LEU A 97 -1.09 3.83 4.04
CA LEU A 97 0.20 3.66 3.37
C LEU A 97 0.10 3.85 1.86
N THR A 98 -0.91 3.24 1.22
CA THR A 98 -1.02 3.19 -0.24
C THR A 98 -1.63 4.44 -0.87
N LYS A 99 -2.50 5.17 -0.16
CA LYS A 99 -3.15 6.39 -0.65
C LYS A 99 -2.47 7.68 -0.20
N SER A 100 -1.69 7.65 0.88
CA SER A 100 -1.03 8.84 1.45
C SER A 100 0.48 8.67 1.52
N ASP A 101 0.97 7.78 2.38
CA ASP A 101 2.38 7.80 2.78
C ASP A 101 3.34 7.45 1.62
N LEU A 102 3.04 6.40 0.84
CA LEU A 102 3.88 5.97 -0.28
C LEU A 102 3.83 6.95 -1.48
N PRO A 103 2.66 7.46 -1.93
CA PRO A 103 2.61 8.56 -2.90
C PRO A 103 3.43 9.78 -2.46
N PHE A 104 3.26 10.20 -1.20
CA PHE A 104 4.00 11.32 -0.63
C PHE A 104 5.51 11.08 -0.65
N LEU A 105 5.97 9.91 -0.21
CA LEU A 105 7.39 9.56 -0.20
C LEU A 105 7.98 9.47 -1.62
N ARG A 106 7.22 9.00 -2.60
CA ARG A 106 7.67 8.99 -4.00
C ARG A 106 7.97 10.41 -4.49
N GLU A 107 7.08 11.36 -4.20
CA GLU A 107 7.28 12.77 -4.56
C GLU A 107 8.42 13.40 -3.75
N ALA A 108 8.38 13.28 -2.42
CA ALA A 108 9.31 13.99 -1.53
C ALA A 108 10.75 13.49 -1.66
N LEU A 109 10.96 12.19 -1.87
CA LEU A 109 12.30 11.62 -2.04
C LEU A 109 12.82 11.77 -3.48
N GLY A 110 11.94 12.03 -4.46
CA GLY A 110 12.29 12.02 -5.88
C GLY A 110 12.80 10.66 -6.34
N VAL A 111 12.30 9.58 -5.74
CA VAL A 111 12.68 8.19 -6.02
C VAL A 111 11.55 7.51 -6.76
N ASP A 112 11.86 6.96 -7.94
CA ASP A 112 10.90 6.18 -8.70
C ASP A 112 10.83 4.74 -8.17
N PHE A 113 9.86 4.49 -7.29
CA PHE A 113 9.55 3.14 -6.80
C PHE A 113 8.08 2.79 -7.02
N ARG A 114 7.84 1.50 -7.26
CA ARG A 114 6.50 0.93 -7.45
C ARG A 114 6.00 0.31 -6.14
N PHE A 115 4.70 0.43 -5.90
CA PHE A 115 4.03 -0.24 -4.78
C PHE A 115 2.67 -0.77 -5.20
N THR A 116 2.19 -1.82 -4.54
CA THR A 116 0.85 -2.36 -4.72
C THR A 116 0.27 -2.80 -3.38
N LEU A 117 -1.06 -2.85 -3.33
CA LEU A 117 -1.82 -3.32 -2.17
C LEU A 117 -2.11 -4.81 -2.37
N VAL A 118 -1.76 -5.61 -1.38
CA VAL A 118 -2.06 -7.05 -1.35
C VAL A 118 -3.02 -7.31 -0.21
N VAL A 119 -4.17 -7.90 -0.54
CA VAL A 119 -5.21 -8.32 0.42
C VAL A 119 -5.61 -9.77 0.17
N GLY A 120 -6.41 -10.35 1.06
CA GLY A 120 -6.96 -11.69 0.86
C GLY A 120 -7.75 -11.82 -0.44
N ALA A 121 -7.73 -13.00 -1.05
CA ALA A 121 -8.35 -13.28 -2.35
C ALA A 121 -9.84 -12.90 -2.37
N GLU A 122 -10.54 -13.09 -1.26
CA GLU A 122 -11.95 -12.77 -1.07
C GLU A 122 -12.27 -11.28 -1.20
N ASN A 123 -11.26 -10.41 -1.24
CA ASN A 123 -11.43 -8.98 -1.44
C ASN A 123 -11.37 -8.56 -2.91
N TYR A 124 -11.07 -9.49 -3.82
CA TYR A 124 -11.04 -9.22 -5.26
C TYR A 124 -12.32 -9.71 -5.92
N LEU A 125 -12.86 -8.90 -6.83
CA LEU A 125 -13.96 -9.25 -7.70
C LEU A 125 -13.50 -10.29 -8.74
N CYS A 126 -14.22 -11.39 -8.85
CA CYS A 126 -13.96 -12.40 -9.87
C CYS A 126 -14.89 -12.17 -11.07
N LEU A 127 -14.35 -11.72 -12.19
CA LEU A 127 -15.14 -11.40 -13.39
C LEU A 127 -15.96 -12.59 -13.90
N ARG A 128 -15.40 -13.81 -13.82
CA ARG A 128 -16.09 -15.04 -14.21
C ARG A 128 -17.30 -15.34 -13.31
N ARG A 129 -17.15 -15.15 -12.00
CA ARG A 129 -18.23 -15.38 -11.04
C ARG A 129 -19.28 -14.29 -11.11
N LEU A 130 -18.85 -13.04 -11.31
CA LEU A 130 -19.73 -11.93 -11.59
C LEU A 130 -20.64 -12.25 -12.78
N GLU A 131 -20.09 -12.61 -13.95
CA GLU A 131 -20.90 -12.97 -15.13
C GLU A 131 -21.88 -14.13 -14.88
N ARG A 132 -21.49 -15.13 -14.06
CA ARG A 132 -22.40 -16.22 -13.65
C ARG A 132 -23.56 -15.73 -12.78
N ALA A 133 -23.29 -14.80 -11.87
CA ALA A 133 -24.28 -14.19 -11.00
C ALA A 133 -25.28 -13.26 -11.74
N ARG A 134 -25.15 -13.05 -13.06
CA ARG A 134 -26.17 -12.38 -13.88
C ARG A 134 -27.44 -13.20 -14.03
N VAL A 135 -27.30 -14.52 -14.00
CA VAL A 135 -28.44 -15.41 -14.00
C VAL A 135 -29.01 -15.36 -12.59
N TYR A 136 -29.99 -14.48 -12.38
CA TYR A 136 -30.64 -14.34 -11.09
C TYR A 136 -31.23 -15.67 -10.65
N GLU A 137 -31.03 -15.99 -9.38
CA GLU A 137 -31.63 -17.19 -8.78
C GLU A 137 -33.07 -16.87 -8.38
N LEU A 138 -33.96 -17.88 -8.45
CA LEU A 138 -35.38 -17.74 -8.07
C LEU A 138 -35.58 -17.26 -6.61
N LEU A 139 -34.55 -17.42 -5.77
CA LEU A 139 -34.55 -17.04 -4.35
C LEU A 139 -33.86 -15.69 -4.08
N ASP A 140 -33.39 -14.98 -5.11
CA ASP A 140 -32.78 -13.66 -4.95
C ASP A 140 -33.86 -12.63 -4.57
N THR A 141 -33.59 -11.86 -3.53
CA THR A 141 -34.43 -10.72 -3.13
C THR A 141 -34.20 -9.53 -4.07
N GLU A 142 -35.18 -8.63 -4.17
CA GLU A 142 -35.04 -7.39 -4.96
C GLU A 142 -33.80 -6.57 -4.54
N LYS A 143 -33.44 -6.61 -3.25
CA LYS A 143 -32.25 -5.94 -2.73
C LYS A 143 -30.95 -6.56 -3.28
N GLU A 144 -30.86 -7.89 -3.28
CA GLU A 144 -29.66 -8.61 -3.76
C GLU A 144 -29.46 -8.41 -5.27
N VAL A 145 -30.55 -8.43 -6.04
CA VAL A 145 -30.54 -8.10 -7.47
C VAL A 145 -29.99 -6.68 -7.70
N LYS A 146 -30.47 -5.69 -6.94
CA LYS A 146 -29.97 -4.30 -7.02
C LYS A 146 -28.49 -4.19 -6.64
N GLU A 147 -28.02 -4.91 -5.62
CA GLU A 147 -26.60 -4.91 -5.24
C GLU A 147 -25.73 -5.52 -6.34
N LEU A 148 -26.15 -6.65 -6.94
CA LEU A 148 -25.45 -7.27 -8.07
C LEU A 148 -25.36 -6.33 -9.26
N GLU A 149 -26.46 -5.68 -9.64
CA GLU A 149 -26.47 -4.68 -10.72
C GLU A 149 -25.51 -3.53 -10.46
N LYS A 150 -25.44 -3.04 -9.22
CA LYS A 150 -24.48 -1.99 -8.84
C LYS A 150 -23.03 -2.45 -9.03
N ILE A 151 -22.68 -3.67 -8.59
CA ILE A 151 -21.33 -4.24 -8.79
C ILE A 151 -21.02 -4.35 -10.29
N PHE A 152 -22.00 -4.80 -11.09
CA PHE A 152 -21.87 -4.90 -12.54
C PHE A 152 -21.55 -3.55 -13.19
N ARG A 153 -22.30 -2.50 -12.81
CA ARG A 153 -22.11 -1.15 -13.34
C ARG A 153 -20.80 -0.52 -12.86
N ALA A 154 -20.34 -0.87 -11.65
CA ALA A 154 -19.09 -0.37 -11.09
C ALA A 154 -17.84 -1.02 -11.72
N ARG A 155 -17.93 -2.28 -12.19
CA ARG A 155 -16.81 -3.06 -12.75
C ARG A 155 -15.81 -2.27 -13.62
N PRO A 156 -16.22 -1.52 -14.68
CA PRO A 156 -15.27 -0.84 -15.56
C PRO A 156 -14.49 0.30 -14.88
N TYR A 157 -14.93 0.75 -13.70
CA TYR A 157 -14.31 1.84 -12.94
C TYR A 157 -13.42 1.34 -11.79
N LEU A 158 -13.34 0.02 -11.58
CA LEU A 158 -12.48 -0.58 -10.55
C LEU A 158 -11.06 -0.71 -11.09
N GLU A 159 -10.10 -0.01 -10.47
CA GLU A 159 -8.70 -0.06 -10.87
C GLU A 159 -8.07 -1.44 -10.64
N ARG A 160 -8.39 -2.06 -9.51
CA ARG A 160 -7.81 -3.35 -9.10
C ARG A 160 -8.86 -4.40 -8.81
N GLY A 161 -10.13 -4.06 -8.98
CA GLY A 161 -11.25 -4.96 -8.69
C GLY A 161 -11.41 -5.23 -7.20
N LEU A 162 -11.01 -4.30 -6.33
CA LEU A 162 -11.09 -4.48 -4.89
C LEU A 162 -12.50 -4.18 -4.36
N LYS A 163 -12.96 -4.94 -3.36
CA LYS A 163 -14.20 -4.66 -2.63
C LYS A 163 -14.26 -3.22 -2.12
N SER A 164 -13.12 -2.69 -1.65
CA SER A 164 -13.00 -1.34 -1.08
C SER A 164 -12.98 -0.22 -2.11
N GLU A 165 -13.00 -0.53 -3.41
CA GLU A 165 -13.18 0.46 -4.49
C GLU A 165 -14.67 0.73 -4.78
N LEU A 166 -15.59 -0.09 -4.25
CA LEU A 166 -17.03 0.15 -4.35
C LEU A 166 -17.44 1.36 -3.48
N ASP A 167 -18.37 2.16 -3.98
CA ASP A 167 -18.98 3.29 -3.27
C ASP A 167 -20.04 2.87 -2.23
N PHE A 168 -20.32 1.57 -2.14
CA PHE A 168 -21.23 0.97 -1.17
C PHE A 168 -20.65 -0.34 -0.62
N ALA A 169 -21.17 -0.76 0.53
CA ALA A 169 -20.83 -2.05 1.12
C ALA A 169 -21.86 -3.12 0.67
N PRO A 170 -21.50 -4.05 -0.24
CA PRO A 170 -22.39 -5.13 -0.61
C PRO A 170 -22.56 -6.10 0.57
N SER A 171 -23.74 -6.71 0.65
CA SER A 171 -24.03 -7.74 1.64
C SER A 171 -23.04 -8.91 1.53
N PRO A 172 -22.74 -9.62 2.63
CA PRO A 172 -21.86 -10.78 2.60
C PRO A 172 -22.30 -11.83 1.56
N LYS A 173 -23.60 -12.15 1.51
CA LYS A 173 -24.17 -13.12 0.58
C LYS A 173 -23.97 -12.73 -0.89
N VAL A 174 -24.20 -11.48 -1.27
CA VAL A 174 -23.96 -11.01 -2.64
C VAL A 174 -22.47 -11.02 -2.97
N TRP A 175 -21.62 -10.55 -2.06
CA TRP A 175 -20.19 -10.46 -2.30
C TRP A 175 -19.54 -11.85 -2.44
N GLU A 176 -19.93 -12.81 -1.61
CA GLU A 176 -19.44 -14.20 -1.66
C GLU A 176 -19.69 -14.85 -3.03
N ARG A 177 -20.84 -14.57 -3.65
CA ARG A 177 -21.16 -15.07 -5.00
C ARG A 177 -20.21 -14.53 -6.07
N VAL A 178 -19.68 -13.32 -5.92
CA VAL A 178 -18.92 -12.64 -6.99
C VAL A 178 -17.43 -12.46 -6.68
N CYS A 179 -16.99 -12.64 -5.45
CA CYS A 179 -15.59 -12.50 -5.07
C CYS A 179 -14.75 -13.70 -5.52
N ARG A 180 -13.43 -13.54 -5.56
CA ARG A 180 -12.50 -14.62 -5.81
C ARG A 180 -12.42 -15.54 -4.60
N GLU A 181 -12.67 -16.82 -4.81
CA GLU A 181 -12.37 -17.87 -3.85
C GLU A 181 -10.89 -18.26 -3.93
N VAL A 182 -10.36 -18.74 -2.80
CA VAL A 182 -9.06 -19.42 -2.79
C VAL A 182 -9.30 -20.77 -3.45
N ASP A 183 -8.60 -21.06 -4.54
CA ASP A 183 -8.53 -22.43 -5.07
C ASP A 183 -7.84 -23.27 -3.98
N LEU A 184 -8.61 -24.07 -3.23
CA LEU A 184 -8.12 -25.05 -2.26
C LEU A 184 -7.55 -26.28 -2.98
#